data_AF-A0A7S2CUZ4-F1
#
_entry.id   AF-A0A7S2CUZ4-F1
#
_cell.length_a   1.000
_cell.length_b   1.000
_cell.length_c   1.000
_cell.angle_alpha   90.00
_cell.angle_beta   90.00
_cell.angle_gamma   90.00
#
_symmetry.space_group_name_H-M   'P 1'
#
loop_
_entity.id
_entity.type
_entity.pdbx_description
1 polymer ?
#
loop_
_entity_poly.entity_id
_entity_poly.type
_entity_poly.pdbx_seq_one_letter_code
_entity_poly.pdbx_strand_id
1 'polypeptide(L)'
;FVVGGEALPDSEGGSSLSDFDEGDLFNPGAGKHAFGVLEVFDTIEGTWSQLPSMPTPRGACAAAAVGDRIYVLGGVSANSASLDVVEYFDPVRCSWSTAPSLARPRSRCTAVALRR
;
A
#
# COMPACT_ATOMS: atom_id res chain seq x y z
N PHE A 1 -7.79 10.10 0.02
CA PHE A 1 -6.37 9.68 -0.09
C PHE A 1 -6.32 8.17 0.03
N VAL A 2 -5.53 7.49 -0.81
CA VAL A 2 -5.32 6.04 -0.70
C VAL A 2 -4.09 5.82 0.17
N VAL A 3 -4.30 5.19 1.31
CA VAL A 3 -3.21 4.70 2.13
C VAL A 3 -3.22 3.19 1.92
N GLY A 4 -2.15 2.66 1.32
CA GLY A 4 -1.82 1.25 1.52
C GLY A 4 -1.40 1.12 2.96
N GLY A 5 -2.38 0.93 3.84
CA GLY A 5 -2.19 0.90 5.29
C GLY A 5 -1.62 -0.44 5.71
N GLU A 6 -0.51 -0.40 6.44
CA GLU A 6 -0.32 -1.36 7.53
C GLU A 6 -1.38 -1.05 8.58
N ALA A 7 -2.03 -2.10 9.09
CA ALA A 7 -3.03 -1.95 10.13
C ALA A 7 -2.39 -1.27 11.35
N LEU A 8 -2.90 -0.09 11.74
CA LEU A 8 -2.68 0.40 13.09
C LEU A 8 -3.37 -0.58 14.06
N PRO A 9 -2.74 -0.95 15.18
CA PRO A 9 -3.41 -1.75 16.19
C PRO A 9 -4.62 -0.98 16.71
N ASP A 10 -5.75 -1.69 16.84
CA ASP A 10 -6.99 -1.16 17.40
C ASP A 10 -6.70 -0.37 18.69
N SER A 11 -7.25 0.83 18.77
CA SER A 11 -7.02 1.80 19.84
C SER A 11 -7.29 1.21 21.22
N GLU A 12 -6.25 1.03 22.03
CA GLU A 12 -6.26 1.19 23.48
C GLU A 12 -4.80 1.32 23.95
N GLY A 13 -4.40 2.48 24.47
CA GLY A 13 -3.12 2.67 25.15
C GLY A 13 -2.06 3.39 24.33
N GLY A 14 -1.71 4.60 24.76
CA GLY A 14 -0.71 5.44 24.10
C GLY A 14 0.65 4.75 23.92
N SER A 15 1.18 4.82 22.71
CA SER A 15 2.61 4.67 22.46
C SER A 15 3.04 5.76 21.47
N SER A 16 4.11 6.43 21.87
CA SER A 16 4.75 7.54 21.17
C SER A 16 5.20 7.12 19.77
N LEU A 17 5.12 8.03 18.80
CA LEU A 17 5.60 7.89 17.41
C LEU A 17 7.14 7.70 17.28
N SER A 18 7.84 7.34 18.36
CA SER A 18 9.29 7.23 18.44
C SER A 18 9.82 5.79 18.46
N ASP A 19 8.96 4.77 18.64
CA ASP A 19 9.43 3.42 19.00
C ASP A 19 9.24 2.37 17.88
N PHE A 20 9.00 2.80 16.63
CA PHE A 20 9.00 1.89 15.49
C PHE A 20 10.43 1.46 15.14
N ASP A 21 10.89 0.37 15.76
CA ASP A 21 12.08 -0.34 15.29
C ASP A 21 11.72 -1.05 13.97
N GLU A 22 12.56 -0.92 12.94
CA GLU A 22 12.30 -1.52 11.62
C GLU A 22 12.14 -3.06 11.68
N GLY A 23 12.50 -3.70 12.80
CA GLY A 23 12.29 -5.12 13.08
C GLY A 23 10.83 -5.52 13.31
N ASP A 24 9.94 -4.59 13.70
CA ASP A 24 8.54 -4.90 14.02
C ASP A 24 7.64 -5.05 12.77
N LEU A 25 8.12 -4.61 11.61
CA LEU A 25 7.46 -4.82 10.32
C LEU A 25 7.50 -6.30 9.86
N PHE A 26 8.35 -7.11 10.49
CA PHE A 26 8.65 -8.49 10.07
C PHE A 26 8.51 -9.51 11.21
N ASN A 27 7.78 -9.18 12.28
CA ASN A 27 7.59 -10.11 13.39
C ASN A 27 6.39 -11.05 13.12
N PRO A 28 6.60 -12.37 12.90
CA PRO A 28 5.52 -13.31 12.59
C PRO A 28 4.56 -13.57 13.76
N GLY A 29 4.80 -12.98 14.94
CA GLY A 29 3.96 -13.06 16.12
C GLY A 29 3.03 -11.87 16.37
N ALA A 30 3.17 -10.77 15.63
CA ALA A 30 2.24 -9.63 15.70
C ALA A 30 1.06 -9.86 14.73
N GLY A 31 -0.16 -9.57 15.19
CA GLY A 31 -1.41 -9.95 14.52
C GLY A 31 -1.45 -9.60 13.03
N LYS A 32 -2.05 -10.50 12.22
CA LYS A 32 -2.32 -10.38 10.77
C LYS A 32 -1.84 -9.06 10.14
N HIS A 33 -0.57 -8.96 9.78
CA HIS A 33 -0.09 -7.89 8.91
C HIS A 33 -0.84 -8.04 7.58
N ALA A 34 -1.89 -7.24 7.38
CA ALA A 34 -2.77 -7.34 6.23
C ALA A 34 -2.09 -6.70 5.02
N PHE A 35 -1.06 -7.36 4.49
CA PHE A 35 -0.41 -6.97 3.25
C PHE A 35 -1.47 -6.93 2.14
N GLY A 36 -1.72 -5.77 1.55
CA GLY A 36 -2.64 -5.65 0.41
C GLY A 36 -3.97 -4.97 0.66
N VAL A 37 -4.29 -4.48 1.87
CA VAL A 37 -5.54 -3.73 2.08
C VAL A 37 -5.45 -2.38 1.37
N LEU A 38 -6.50 -2.04 0.62
CA LEU A 38 -6.70 -0.72 0.04
C LEU A 38 -7.81 -0.03 0.82
N GLU A 39 -7.51 1.10 1.44
CA GLU A 39 -8.53 1.92 2.11
C GLU A 39 -8.65 3.29 1.43
N VAL A 40 -9.88 3.79 1.38
CA VAL A 40 -10.21 5.11 0.89
C VAL A 40 -10.85 5.94 1.98
N PHE A 41 -10.30 7.14 2.17
CA PHE A 41 -10.85 8.15 3.06
C PHE A 41 -11.85 9.04 2.31
N ASP A 42 -13.09 9.06 2.78
CA ASP A 42 -14.12 10.01 2.38
C ASP A 42 -13.92 11.33 3.12
N THR A 43 -13.66 12.41 2.39
CA THR A 43 -13.39 13.73 2.98
C THR A 43 -14.63 14.49 3.44
N ILE A 44 -15.82 14.07 3.00
CA ILE A 44 -17.11 14.66 3.36
C ILE A 44 -17.60 14.04 4.66
N GLU A 45 -17.56 12.71 4.73
CA GLU A 45 -18.03 11.96 5.90
C GLU A 45 -16.95 11.79 6.97
N GLY A 46 -15.67 11.97 6.61
CA GLY A 46 -14.55 11.80 7.52
C GLY A 46 -14.32 10.34 7.91
N THR A 47 -14.72 9.40 7.05
CA THR A 47 -14.70 7.96 7.31
C THR A 47 -13.71 7.25 6.39
N TRP A 48 -13.14 6.15 6.89
CA TRP A 48 -12.38 5.21 6.08
C TRP A 48 -13.29 4.07 5.64
N SER A 49 -13.12 3.63 4.39
CA SER A 49 -13.78 2.44 3.87
C SER A 49 -12.80 1.55 3.12
N GLN A 50 -13.02 0.25 3.23
CA GLN A 50 -12.18 -0.75 2.57
C GLN A 50 -12.62 -0.94 1.11
N LEU A 51 -11.64 -0.96 0.22
CA LEU A 51 -11.78 -1.29 -1.20
C LEU A 51 -11.20 -2.69 -1.47
N PRO A 52 -11.41 -3.25 -2.68
CA PRO A 52 -10.81 -4.52 -3.04
C PRO A 52 -9.30 -4.53 -2.78
N SER A 53 -8.81 -5.59 -2.13
CA SER A 53 -7.40 -5.73 -1.81
C SER A 53 -6.55 -5.84 -3.08
N MET A 54 -5.29 -5.41 -2.98
CA MET A 54 -4.28 -5.60 -4.02
C MET A 54 -4.14 -7.09 -4.38
N PRO A 55 -4.03 -7.46 -5.67
CA PRO A 55 -3.81 -8.84 -6.08
C PRO A 55 -2.48 -9.38 -5.58
N THR A 56 -1.45 -8.54 -5.51
CA THR A 56 -0.16 -8.89 -4.89
C THR A 56 0.01 -8.16 -3.55
N PRO A 57 -0.06 -8.87 -2.42
CA PRO A 57 0.27 -8.35 -1.10
C PRO A 57 1.71 -7.81 -1.04
N ARG A 58 1.86 -6.55 -0.61
CA ARG A 58 3.15 -5.85 -0.57
C ARG A 58 3.15 -4.75 0.51
N GLY A 59 4.33 -4.49 1.07
CA GLY A 59 4.63 -3.29 1.87
C GLY A 59 5.68 -2.41 1.17
N ALA A 60 5.96 -1.22 1.71
CA ALA A 60 7.01 -0.32 1.22
C ALA A 60 7.00 -0.06 -0.31
N CYS A 61 5.82 -0.08 -0.94
CA CYS A 61 5.62 0.22 -2.35
C CYS A 61 5.49 1.73 -2.58
N ALA A 62 5.75 2.17 -3.82
CA ALA A 62 5.42 3.54 -4.22
C ALA A 62 4.02 3.57 -4.84
N ALA A 63 3.28 4.68 -4.67
CA ALA A 63 1.99 4.87 -5.31
C ALA A 63 1.88 6.26 -5.96
N ALA A 64 1.15 6.36 -7.08
CA ALA A 64 0.88 7.62 -7.76
C ALA A 64 -0.47 7.60 -8.49
N ALA A 65 -1.16 8.73 -8.51
CA ALA A 65 -2.34 8.94 -9.35
C ALA A 65 -1.90 9.27 -10.79
N VAL A 66 -2.42 8.54 -11.77
CA VAL A 66 -2.14 8.75 -13.20
C VAL A 66 -3.46 8.70 -13.97
N GLY A 67 -3.91 9.88 -14.45
CA GLY A 67 -5.27 10.03 -14.95
C GLY A 67 -6.28 9.70 -13.84
N ASP A 68 -7.27 8.86 -14.15
CA ASP A 68 -8.32 8.44 -13.21
C ASP A 68 -7.98 7.14 -12.47
N ARG A 69 -6.71 6.73 -12.46
CA ARG A 69 -6.26 5.46 -11.86
C ARG A 69 -5.19 5.69 -10.81
N ILE A 70 -5.07 4.76 -9.88
CA ILE A 70 -4.02 4.76 -8.85
C ILE A 70 -3.07 3.62 -9.16
N TYR A 71 -1.80 3.93 -9.41
CA TYR A 71 -0.76 2.93 -9.66
C TYR A 71 0.00 2.64 -8.38
N VAL A 72 0.31 1.37 -8.18
CA VAL A 72 1.17 0.85 -7.12
C VAL A 72 2.36 0.14 -7.77
N LEU A 73 3.56 0.52 -7.36
CA LEU A 73 4.82 0.19 -8.02
C LEU A 73 5.76 -0.49 -7.04
N GLY A 74 6.22 -1.70 -7.38
CA GLY A 74 7.24 -2.43 -6.63
C GLY A 74 6.79 -2.80 -5.22
N GLY A 75 7.64 -2.58 -4.22
CA GLY A 75 7.41 -2.94 -2.82
C GLY A 75 8.18 -4.18 -2.39
N VAL A 76 7.85 -4.66 -1.19
CA VAL A 76 8.44 -5.84 -0.55
C VAL A 76 7.32 -6.85 -0.27
N SER A 77 7.50 -8.09 -0.70
CA SER A 77 6.58 -9.19 -0.37
C SER A 77 6.83 -9.73 1.04
N ALA A 78 5.93 -10.59 1.52
CA ALA A 78 6.02 -11.19 2.85
C ALA A 78 7.30 -12.01 3.12
N ASN A 79 8.03 -12.42 2.07
CA ASN A 79 9.33 -13.09 2.17
C ASN A 79 10.53 -12.14 2.05
N SER A 80 10.31 -10.83 2.23
CA SER A 80 11.33 -9.78 2.15
C SER A 80 11.97 -9.61 0.75
N ALA A 81 11.38 -10.18 -0.30
CA ALA A 81 11.84 -9.96 -1.67
C ALA A 81 11.32 -8.63 -2.23
N SER A 82 12.19 -7.87 -2.90
CA SER A 82 11.74 -6.68 -3.64
C SER A 82 10.99 -7.09 -4.90
N LEU A 83 9.93 -6.34 -5.22
CA LEU A 83 9.04 -6.59 -6.35
C LEU A 83 9.30 -5.60 -7.49
N ASP A 84 9.13 -6.06 -8.72
CA ASP A 84 9.04 -5.25 -9.94
C ASP A 84 7.60 -5.10 -10.44
N VAL A 85 6.65 -5.74 -9.76
CA VAL A 85 5.23 -5.77 -10.12
C VAL A 85 4.64 -4.36 -10.06
N VAL A 86 3.85 -4.04 -11.09
CA VAL A 86 3.04 -2.82 -11.15
C VAL A 86 1.58 -3.22 -11.30
N GLU A 87 0.74 -2.69 -10.43
CA GLU A 87 -0.71 -2.85 -10.46
C GLU A 87 -1.37 -1.50 -10.39
N TYR A 88 -2.56 -1.36 -10.96
CA TYR A 88 -3.36 -0.16 -10.77
C TYR A 88 -4.77 -0.50 -10.34
N PHE A 89 -5.36 0.40 -9.56
CA PHE A 89 -6.75 0.39 -9.19
C PHE A 89 -7.54 1.35 -10.09
N ASP A 90 -8.67 0.88 -10.61
CA ASP A 90 -9.68 1.65 -11.34
C ASP A 90 -10.85 1.96 -10.39
N PRO A 91 -11.00 3.21 -9.90
CA PRO A 91 -12.08 3.56 -8.99
C PRO A 91 -13.47 3.45 -9.61
N VAL A 92 -13.59 3.58 -10.93
CA VAL A 92 -14.88 3.49 -11.65
C VAL A 92 -15.33 2.04 -11.72
N ARG A 93 -14.40 1.11 -11.96
CA ARG A 93 -14.68 -0.33 -12.01
C ARG A 93 -14.57 -1.03 -10.66
N CYS A 94 -14.06 -0.32 -9.65
CA CYS A 94 -13.69 -0.88 -8.35
C CYS A 94 -12.89 -2.18 -8.50
N SER A 95 -11.82 -2.14 -9.31
CA SER A 95 -11.04 -3.35 -9.63
C SER A 95 -9.58 -3.06 -9.89
N TRP A 96 -8.76 -4.09 -9.69
CA TRP A 96 -7.32 -4.08 -9.94
C TRP A 96 -6.98 -4.65 -11.30
N SER A 97 -5.87 -4.20 -11.86
CA SER A 97 -5.26 -4.80 -13.05
C SER A 97 -3.75 -4.65 -13.02
N THR A 98 -3.06 -5.54 -13.72
CA THR A 98 -1.60 -5.51 -13.86
C THR A 98 -1.18 -4.57 -14.99
N ALA A 99 -0.12 -3.80 -14.76
CA ALA A 99 0.54 -2.99 -15.78
C ALA A 99 1.92 -3.58 -16.12
N PRO A 100 2.63 -3.05 -17.14
CA PRO A 100 4.01 -3.46 -17.41
C PRO A 100 4.91 -3.31 -16.18
N SER A 101 5.72 -4.33 -15.91
CA SER A 101 6.64 -4.36 -14.77
C SER A 101 7.72 -3.28 -14.85
N LEU A 102 8.27 -2.93 -13.69
CA LEU A 102 9.48 -2.14 -13.59
C LEU A 102 10.67 -2.91 -14.22
N ALA A 103 11.62 -2.19 -14.80
CA ALA A 103 12.82 -2.81 -15.38
C ALA A 103 13.69 -3.55 -14.34
N ARG A 104 13.56 -3.19 -13.07
CA ARG A 104 14.20 -3.83 -11.92
C ARG A 104 13.27 -3.73 -10.70
N PRO A 105 13.33 -4.70 -9.77
CA PRO A 105 12.63 -4.60 -8.51
C PRO A 105 13.01 -3.35 -7.72
N ARG A 106 12.04 -2.72 -7.06
CA ARG A 106 12.24 -1.51 -6.24
C ARG A 106 11.38 -1.58 -4.99
N SER A 107 11.89 -1.08 -3.88
CA SER A 107 11.16 -0.92 -2.62
C SER A 107 11.60 0.36 -1.92
N ARG A 108 10.82 0.85 -0.95
CA ARG A 108 11.12 2.06 -0.16
C ARG A 108 11.36 3.29 -1.04
N CYS A 109 10.61 3.40 -2.13
CA CYS A 109 10.71 4.49 -3.10
C CYS A 109 9.50 5.42 -3.01
N THR A 110 9.65 6.63 -3.54
CA THR A 110 8.54 7.53 -3.85
C THR A 110 8.27 7.55 -5.35
N ALA A 111 7.04 7.87 -5.75
CA ALA A 111 6.64 8.02 -7.15
C ALA A 111 5.92 9.36 -7.35
N VAL A 112 6.19 9.98 -8.50
CA VAL A 112 5.47 11.17 -8.97
C VAL A 112 5.05 10.94 -10.41
N ALA A 113 3.79 11.27 -10.72
CA ALA A 113 3.29 11.27 -12.07
C ALA A 113 3.51 12.64 -12.71
N LEU A 114 4.16 12.67 -13.87
CA LEU A 114 4.33 13.88 -14.68
C LEU A 114 3.55 13.71 -15.98
N ARG A 115 2.72 14.70 -16.31
CA ARG A 115 2.10 14.79 -17.62
C ARG A 115 3.14 15.35 -18.60
N ARG A 116 3.34 14.66 -19.72
CA ARG A 116 4.13 15.18 -20.84
C ARG A 116 3.26 16.01 -21.77
#